data_AF-A0A1I6J0A2-F1
#
_entry.id   AF-A0A1I6J0A2-F1
#
_cell.length_a   1.000
_cell.length_b   1.000
_cell.length_c   1.000
_cell.angle_alpha   90.00
_cell.angle_beta   90.00
_cell.angle_gamma   90.00
#
_symmetry.space_group_name_H-M   'P 1'
#
loop_
_entity.id
_entity.type
_entity.pdbx_description
1 polymer ?
#
loop_
_entity_poly.entity_id
_entity_poly.type
_entity_poly.pdbx_seq_one_letter_code
_entity_poly.pdbx_strand_id
1 'polypeptide(L)'
;MSAVTFRIQPTGNLGNQMMQLMLGHSLRSRIPELDIVGYDMPLWSLKGGEEPAPRAKPVELRGHLIDIDGVASLVKAGVLRDMKLVGIGSRMANYLPPSAYQALFPAGRAEVERHGDDELLISVRGAEILGQCHPDYGPVPPAYYRQLARETGLRPVLFGQIEDDWYSRLLMEAMPDARVVRSQGVLADFERLRSARHVVTSVSSFAWLATWLSDAQTIHVPVLGLLNPAQRPDVDLLPLYDPRYRFYRFPVRLWNGQQEDVDGLSREAHYPLMTRDEVAALLRQAASRTRAERLEVAAKTMVKGLLGRLRG
;
A
#
# COMPACT_ATOMS: atom_id res chain seq x y z
N MET A 1 27.75 22.45 -2.98
CA MET A 1 26.40 22.95 -2.66
C MET A 1 25.95 22.25 -1.40
N SER A 2 25.28 22.93 -0.49
CA SER A 2 24.84 22.35 0.78
C SER A 2 23.73 21.32 0.52
N ALA A 3 23.88 20.08 0.96
CA ALA A 3 22.95 18.98 0.63
C ALA A 3 21.49 19.29 1.00
N VAL A 4 20.55 18.81 0.16
CA VAL A 4 19.10 18.82 0.39
C VAL A 4 18.76 17.53 1.12
N THR A 5 17.97 17.62 2.19
CA THR A 5 17.70 16.45 3.04
C THR A 5 16.21 16.13 3.13
N PHE A 6 15.88 14.86 2.90
CA PHE A 6 14.56 14.27 3.06
C PHE A 6 14.56 13.29 4.24
N ARG A 7 14.02 13.74 5.39
CA ARG A 7 13.93 12.95 6.62
C ARG A 7 12.66 12.12 6.63
N ILE A 8 12.79 10.81 6.64
CA ILE A 8 11.67 9.90 6.86
C ILE A 8 11.40 9.83 8.36
N GLN A 9 10.16 10.08 8.77
CA GLN A 9 9.68 9.68 10.10
C GLN A 9 8.90 8.38 9.93
N PRO A 10 9.46 7.22 10.32
CA PRO A 10 8.80 5.94 10.16
C PRO A 10 7.41 5.95 10.76
N THR A 11 6.41 5.58 9.96
CA THR A 11 5.00 5.56 10.38
C THR A 11 4.34 4.26 9.98
N GLY A 12 3.68 3.60 10.94
CA GLY A 12 3.05 2.30 10.73
C GLY A 12 4.04 1.14 10.56
N ASN A 13 3.53 0.02 10.06
CA ASN A 13 4.28 -1.23 9.91
C ASN A 13 5.09 -1.26 8.59
N LEU A 14 5.80 -2.38 8.36
CA LEU A 14 6.75 -2.55 7.26
C LEU A 14 6.26 -2.04 5.90
N GLY A 15 5.03 -2.38 5.50
CA GLY A 15 4.49 -1.94 4.21
C GLY A 15 4.42 -0.41 4.07
N ASN A 16 4.04 0.30 5.13
CA ASN A 16 4.00 1.76 5.11
C ASN A 16 5.42 2.35 5.09
N GLN A 17 6.33 1.78 5.87
CA GLN A 17 7.72 2.23 5.90
C GLN A 17 8.43 2.01 4.55
N MET A 18 8.18 0.88 3.89
CA MET A 18 8.65 0.61 2.53
C MET A 18 8.14 1.67 1.55
N MET A 19 6.84 2.01 1.59
CA MET A 19 6.27 3.09 0.77
C MET A 19 6.96 4.44 1.04
N GLN A 20 7.24 4.76 2.31
CA GLN A 20 7.95 6.00 2.68
C GLN A 20 9.36 6.05 2.07
N LEU A 21 10.11 4.94 2.11
CA LEU A 21 11.43 4.86 1.49
C LEU A 21 11.34 4.92 -0.04
N MET A 22 10.37 4.24 -0.65
CA MET A 22 10.10 4.29 -2.08
C MET A 22 9.80 5.71 -2.57
N LEU A 23 9.05 6.49 -1.78
CA LEU A 23 8.77 7.90 -2.05
C LEU A 23 10.06 8.74 -2.01
N GLY A 24 10.92 8.51 -1.00
CA GLY A 24 12.24 9.15 -0.93
C GLY A 24 13.11 8.84 -2.15
N HIS A 25 13.16 7.58 -2.58
CA HIS A 25 13.88 7.17 -3.79
C HIS A 25 13.30 7.78 -5.07
N SER A 26 11.98 7.90 -5.15
CA SER A 26 11.30 8.59 -6.25
C SER A 26 11.69 10.07 -6.29
N LEU A 27 11.77 10.74 -5.15
CA LEU A 27 12.25 12.13 -5.08
C LEU A 27 13.73 12.24 -5.46
N ARG A 28 14.59 11.33 -4.99
CA ARG A 28 16.01 11.29 -5.34
C ARG A 28 16.24 11.06 -6.84
N SER A 29 15.39 10.31 -7.52
CA SER A 29 15.47 10.19 -9.00
C SER A 29 15.26 11.52 -9.74
N ARG A 30 14.59 12.49 -9.09
CA ARG A 30 14.34 13.84 -9.62
C ARG A 30 15.37 14.86 -9.14
N ILE A 31 16.07 14.55 -8.04
CA ILE A 31 17.04 15.39 -7.31
C ILE A 31 18.21 14.48 -6.89
N PRO A 32 19.20 14.24 -7.78
CA PRO A 32 20.27 13.28 -7.53
C PRO A 32 21.09 13.56 -6.27
N GLU A 33 21.20 14.83 -5.86
CA GLU A 33 21.90 15.32 -4.67
C GLU A 33 21.08 15.20 -3.37
N LEU A 34 19.91 14.56 -3.40
CA LEU A 34 19.04 14.41 -2.24
C LEU A 34 19.57 13.33 -1.28
N ASP A 35 19.83 13.74 -0.04
CA ASP A 35 20.10 12.82 1.06
C ASP A 35 18.80 12.33 1.68
N ILE A 36 18.60 11.00 1.69
CA ILE A 36 17.48 10.34 2.35
C ILE A 36 17.98 9.79 3.69
N VAL A 37 17.33 10.15 4.79
CA VAL A 37 17.72 9.73 6.16
C VAL A 37 16.50 9.35 6.99
N GLY A 38 16.72 8.78 8.18
CA GLY A 38 15.66 8.44 9.15
C GLY A 38 14.89 7.14 8.86
N TYR A 39 15.38 6.31 7.93
CA TYR A 39 14.85 4.97 7.70
C TYR A 39 15.75 3.89 8.31
N ASP A 40 15.14 2.80 8.77
CA ASP A 40 15.84 1.59 9.22
C ASP A 40 15.04 0.36 8.77
N MET A 41 15.61 -0.41 7.84
CA MET A 41 15.00 -1.60 7.25
C MET A 41 16.02 -2.75 7.27
N PRO A 42 16.24 -3.36 8.45
CA PRO A 42 17.27 -4.38 8.63
C PRO A 42 17.03 -5.63 7.79
N LEU A 43 15.78 -5.95 7.44
CA LEU A 43 15.42 -7.10 6.59
C LEU A 43 16.08 -7.06 5.20
N TRP A 44 16.43 -5.87 4.70
CA TRP A 44 17.17 -5.68 3.45
C TRP A 44 18.56 -5.07 3.68
N SER A 45 19.02 -5.00 4.93
CA SER A 45 20.29 -4.36 5.32
C SER A 45 20.36 -2.89 4.87
N LEU A 46 19.21 -2.21 4.88
CA LEU A 46 19.09 -0.79 4.50
C LEU A 46 18.99 0.05 5.77
N LYS A 47 19.88 1.02 5.93
CA LYS A 47 19.85 1.98 7.04
C LYS A 47 20.19 3.37 6.52
N GLY A 48 19.45 4.38 6.97
CA GLY A 48 19.76 5.78 6.69
C GLY A 48 21.08 6.18 7.34
N GLY A 49 21.81 7.09 6.70
CA GLY A 49 22.98 7.72 7.31
C GLY A 49 22.61 8.54 8.55
N GLU A 50 23.61 9.12 9.20
CA GLU A 50 23.38 10.07 10.30
C GLU A 50 22.41 11.16 9.87
N GLU A 51 21.46 11.51 10.74
CA GLU A 51 20.53 12.59 10.48
C GLU A 51 21.22 13.93 10.75
N PRO A 52 21.57 14.73 9.73
CA PRO A 52 22.17 16.03 9.98
C PRO A 52 21.14 16.92 10.69
N ALA A 53 21.62 17.72 11.64
CA ALA A 53 20.79 18.72 12.29
C ALA A 53 20.12 19.61 11.22
N PRO A 54 18.79 19.81 11.28
CA PRO A 54 18.10 20.60 10.29
C PRO A 54 18.52 22.07 10.41
N ARG A 55 18.77 22.73 9.27
CA ARG A 55 19.26 24.12 9.28
C ARG A 55 18.17 25.12 9.66
N ALA A 56 16.93 24.78 9.31
CA ALA A 56 15.73 25.47 9.70
C ALA A 56 14.65 24.43 10.01
N LYS A 57 13.51 24.86 10.55
CA LYS A 57 12.36 23.97 10.79
C LYS A 57 11.97 23.27 9.47
N PRO A 58 12.06 21.91 9.38
CA PRO A 58 11.77 21.21 8.15
C PRO A 58 10.33 21.39 7.70
N VAL A 59 10.11 21.44 6.38
CA VAL A 59 8.76 21.43 5.82
C VAL A 59 8.21 20.02 5.90
N GLU A 60 7.13 19.85 6.65
CA GLU A 60 6.48 18.56 6.84
C GLU A 60 5.57 18.21 5.66
N LEU A 61 5.80 17.03 5.07
CA LEU A 61 4.95 16.41 4.06
C LEU A 61 4.07 15.35 4.76
N ARG A 62 2.76 15.56 4.75
CA ARG A 62 1.79 14.80 5.56
C ARG A 62 0.76 14.09 4.67
N GLY A 63 0.17 13.01 5.20
CA GLY A 63 -0.93 12.30 4.56
C GLY A 63 -0.54 11.54 3.29
N HIS A 64 -1.49 11.41 2.36
CA HIS A 64 -1.33 10.69 1.10
C HIS A 64 -1.23 11.62 -0.12
N LEU A 65 -1.76 12.85 -0.04
CA LEU A 65 -1.79 13.84 -1.12
C LEU A 65 -0.45 14.58 -1.36
N ILE A 66 0.66 13.87 -1.19
CA ILE A 66 2.00 14.41 -1.44
C ILE A 66 2.23 14.44 -2.95
N ASP A 67 2.57 15.62 -3.47
CA ASP A 67 2.94 15.83 -4.88
C ASP A 67 4.46 15.83 -5.02
N ILE A 68 5.02 14.67 -5.41
CA ILE A 68 6.48 14.50 -5.45
C ILE A 68 7.14 15.35 -6.54
N ASP A 69 6.44 15.61 -7.65
CA ASP A 69 6.92 16.46 -8.75
C ASP A 69 6.90 17.94 -8.35
N GLY A 70 5.82 18.36 -7.67
CA GLY A 70 5.72 19.70 -7.09
C GLY A 70 6.81 19.95 -6.04
N VAL A 71 7.04 18.99 -5.14
CA VAL A 71 8.13 19.07 -4.15
C VAL A 71 9.49 19.17 -4.84
N ALA A 72 9.75 18.34 -5.86
CA ALA A 72 11.00 18.40 -6.61
C ALA A 72 11.22 19.76 -7.30
N SER A 73 10.15 20.33 -7.86
CA SER A 73 10.20 21.65 -8.49
C SER A 73 10.55 22.74 -7.48
N LEU A 74 9.98 22.68 -6.27
CA LEU A 74 10.29 23.62 -5.19
C LEU A 74 11.74 23.48 -4.68
N VAL A 75 12.30 22.26 -4.63
CA VAL A 75 13.72 22.07 -4.30
C VAL A 75 14.62 22.64 -5.40
N LYS A 76 14.28 22.45 -6.68
CA LYS A 76 15.07 23.00 -7.80
C LYS A 76 15.05 24.52 -7.85
N ALA A 77 13.92 25.14 -7.48
CA ALA A 77 13.82 26.58 -7.22
C ALA A 77 14.54 27.02 -5.92
N GLY A 78 15.04 26.04 -5.16
CA GLY A 78 15.71 26.16 -3.87
C GLY A 78 14.79 26.55 -2.72
N VAL A 79 13.47 26.64 -2.94
CA VAL A 79 12.45 27.00 -1.94
C VAL A 79 12.42 25.99 -0.81
N LEU A 80 12.65 24.71 -1.12
CA LEU A 80 12.78 23.63 -0.14
C LEU A 80 14.23 23.16 -0.04
N ARG A 81 14.67 22.88 1.20
CA ARG A 81 16.01 22.34 1.51
C ARG A 81 15.96 21.23 2.55
N ASP A 82 15.18 21.44 3.62
CA ASP A 82 14.94 20.45 4.67
C ASP A 82 13.47 20.04 4.66
N MET A 83 13.21 18.77 4.39
CA MET A 83 11.87 18.18 4.38
C MET A 83 11.77 17.06 5.40
N LYS A 84 10.57 16.87 5.95
CA LYS A 84 10.26 15.76 6.85
C LYS A 84 9.00 15.06 6.39
N LEU A 85 9.11 13.79 6.02
CA LEU A 85 7.98 12.95 5.65
C LEU A 85 7.32 12.39 6.92
N VAL A 86 6.09 12.83 7.18
CA VAL A 86 5.22 12.37 8.27
C VAL A 86 4.01 11.61 7.71
N GLY A 87 3.83 11.60 6.38
CA GLY A 87 2.82 10.82 5.68
C GLY A 87 3.35 9.53 5.06
N ILE A 88 2.50 8.85 4.30
CA ILE A 88 2.85 7.64 3.52
C ILE A 88 2.99 7.98 2.02
N GLY A 89 2.16 8.89 1.49
CA GLY A 89 2.22 9.28 0.08
C GLY A 89 1.71 8.22 -0.91
N SER A 90 0.74 7.40 -0.49
CA SER A 90 0.16 6.26 -1.21
C SER A 90 -0.58 6.64 -2.49
N ARG A 91 0.15 7.06 -3.52
CA ARG A 91 -0.39 7.39 -4.85
C ARG A 91 0.51 6.81 -5.93
N MET A 92 -0.07 6.10 -6.91
CA MET A 92 0.70 5.46 -7.98
C MET A 92 1.61 6.42 -8.73
N ALA A 93 1.16 7.66 -8.97
CA ALA A 93 1.96 8.70 -9.62
C ALA A 93 3.25 9.08 -8.88
N ASN A 94 3.33 8.80 -7.57
CA ASN A 94 4.52 9.09 -6.79
C ASN A 94 5.61 8.02 -6.92
N TYR A 95 5.30 6.84 -7.46
CA TYR A 95 6.23 5.72 -7.47
C TYR A 95 6.88 5.54 -8.85
N LEU A 96 8.14 5.11 -8.83
CA LEU A 96 8.87 4.64 -10.00
C LEU A 96 8.31 3.28 -10.48
N PRO A 97 8.71 2.80 -11.67
CA PRO A 97 8.39 1.43 -12.09
C PRO A 97 8.85 0.39 -11.06
N PRO A 98 8.16 -0.77 -10.93
CA PRO A 98 8.50 -1.81 -9.96
C PRO A 98 9.98 -2.24 -9.98
N SER A 99 10.60 -2.30 -11.15
CA SER A 99 12.00 -2.70 -11.32
C SER A 99 13.00 -1.86 -10.52
N ALA A 100 12.73 -0.56 -10.36
CA ALA A 100 13.57 0.32 -9.54
C ALA A 100 13.53 -0.08 -8.04
N TYR A 101 12.40 -0.64 -7.59
CA TYR A 101 12.19 -1.03 -6.21
C TYR A 101 12.50 -2.51 -5.95
N GLN A 102 12.41 -3.37 -6.95
CA GLN A 102 12.93 -4.73 -6.87
C GLN A 102 14.45 -4.74 -6.62
N ALA A 103 15.19 -3.78 -7.20
CA ALA A 103 16.61 -3.59 -6.88
C ALA A 103 16.84 -3.11 -5.44
N LEU A 104 15.93 -2.30 -4.89
CA LEU A 104 16.00 -1.83 -3.51
C LEU A 104 15.61 -2.92 -2.50
N PHE A 105 14.64 -3.75 -2.84
CA PHE A 105 14.10 -4.84 -2.03
C PHE A 105 14.25 -6.19 -2.74
N PRO A 106 15.48 -6.72 -2.84
CA PRO A 106 15.75 -7.94 -3.62
C PRO A 106 14.97 -9.17 -3.12
N ALA A 107 14.68 -10.08 -4.05
CA ALA A 107 14.08 -11.40 -3.82
C ALA A 107 15.02 -12.41 -3.16
N GLY A 108 14.42 -13.46 -2.58
CA GLY A 108 15.14 -14.61 -2.03
C GLY A 108 15.79 -14.34 -0.67
N ARG A 109 15.26 -13.40 0.12
CA ARG A 109 15.78 -13.10 1.47
C ARG A 109 15.30 -14.08 2.54
N ALA A 110 14.29 -14.90 2.22
CA ALA A 110 13.83 -16.01 3.04
C ALA A 110 13.46 -17.19 2.14
N GLU A 111 13.75 -18.42 2.59
CA GLU A 111 13.25 -19.62 1.94
C GLU A 111 11.76 -19.79 2.28
N VAL A 112 10.95 -19.92 1.24
CA VAL A 112 9.50 -20.11 1.37
C VAL A 112 9.07 -21.29 0.49
N GLU A 113 8.17 -22.10 1.02
CA GLU A 113 7.47 -23.11 0.24
C GLU A 113 6.80 -22.44 -0.97
N ARG A 114 7.09 -22.96 -2.17
CA ARG A 114 6.45 -22.49 -3.40
C ARG A 114 5.03 -23.04 -3.50
N HIS A 115 4.13 -22.19 -3.94
CA HIS A 115 2.76 -22.57 -4.24
C HIS A 115 2.66 -23.26 -5.59
N GLY A 116 1.72 -24.20 -5.69
CA GLY A 116 1.42 -24.89 -6.94
C GLY A 116 0.91 -23.92 -8.01
N ASP A 117 1.15 -24.26 -9.27
CA ASP A 117 0.66 -23.47 -10.41
C ASP A 117 -0.88 -23.42 -10.49
N ASP A 118 -1.56 -24.37 -9.84
CA ASP A 118 -3.00 -24.49 -9.71
C ASP A 118 -3.56 -23.96 -8.38
N GLU A 119 -2.73 -23.26 -7.58
CA GLU A 119 -3.13 -22.67 -6.31
C GLU A 119 -3.42 -21.16 -6.42
N LEU A 120 -4.44 -20.71 -5.70
CA LEU A 120 -4.76 -19.29 -5.48
C LEU A 120 -4.36 -18.91 -4.05
N LEU A 121 -3.25 -18.19 -3.91
CA LEU A 121 -2.80 -17.71 -2.60
C LEU A 121 -3.66 -16.52 -2.15
N ILE A 122 -4.41 -16.68 -1.07
CA ILE A 122 -5.30 -15.67 -0.53
C ILE A 122 -4.65 -15.04 0.71
N SER A 123 -4.23 -13.79 0.59
CA SER A 123 -3.74 -13.02 1.74
C SER A 123 -4.88 -12.72 2.70
N VAL A 124 -4.82 -13.26 3.91
CA VAL A 124 -5.76 -13.02 5.02
C VAL A 124 -5.14 -12.01 5.99
N ARG A 125 -5.91 -10.95 6.26
CA ARG A 125 -5.63 -9.95 7.30
C ARG A 125 -6.70 -10.11 8.38
N GLY A 126 -6.29 -10.36 9.62
CA GLY A 126 -7.18 -10.75 10.72
C GLY A 126 -6.73 -10.24 12.09
N ALA A 127 -5.67 -9.43 12.19
CA ALA A 127 -5.22 -8.90 13.47
C ALA A 127 -6.06 -7.67 13.91
N GLU A 128 -5.44 -6.51 14.03
CA GLU A 128 -6.08 -5.28 14.54
C GLU A 128 -7.28 -4.81 13.70
N ILE A 129 -7.43 -5.35 12.48
CA ILE A 129 -8.51 -5.03 11.55
C ILE A 129 -9.85 -5.64 11.93
N LEU A 130 -9.86 -6.66 12.80
CA LEU A 130 -11.12 -7.27 13.26
C LEU A 130 -11.81 -6.40 14.30
N GLY A 131 -11.05 -5.54 15.00
CA GLY A 131 -11.59 -4.45 15.82
C GLY A 131 -11.82 -3.18 15.00
N GLN A 132 -12.02 -2.06 15.69
CA GLN A 132 -12.21 -0.74 15.07
C GLN A 132 -10.91 0.07 15.07
N CYS A 133 -9.94 -0.32 14.24
CA CYS A 133 -8.70 0.48 14.10
C CYS A 133 -8.88 1.69 13.16
N HIS A 134 -9.72 1.58 12.13
CA HIS A 134 -10.09 2.69 11.23
C HIS A 134 -11.40 2.35 10.49
N PRO A 135 -12.35 3.30 10.32
CA PRO A 135 -13.64 3.01 9.68
C PRO A 135 -13.51 2.54 8.22
N ASP A 136 -12.49 3.00 7.48
CA ASP A 136 -12.24 2.54 6.11
C ASP A 136 -11.38 1.27 6.00
N TYR A 137 -11.23 0.52 7.10
CA TYR A 137 -10.31 -0.61 7.18
C TYR A 137 -10.93 -1.78 7.93
N GLY A 138 -11.29 -2.83 7.19
CA GLY A 138 -11.92 -4.02 7.74
C GLY A 138 -11.71 -5.26 6.85
N PRO A 139 -12.09 -6.45 7.33
CA PRO A 139 -11.83 -7.72 6.68
C PRO A 139 -12.58 -7.88 5.35
N VAL A 140 -12.00 -8.68 4.45
CA VAL A 140 -12.59 -8.98 3.15
C VAL A 140 -13.63 -10.11 3.32
N PRO A 141 -14.86 -9.99 2.79
CA PRO A 141 -15.88 -11.03 2.91
C PRO A 141 -15.44 -12.38 2.31
N PRO A 142 -15.65 -13.53 2.99
CA PRO A 142 -15.37 -14.86 2.45
C PRO A 142 -16.06 -15.16 1.10
N ALA A 143 -17.25 -14.58 0.86
CA ALA A 143 -17.97 -14.74 -0.40
C ALA A 143 -17.13 -14.33 -1.62
N TYR A 144 -16.27 -13.31 -1.48
CA TYR A 144 -15.34 -12.89 -2.53
C TYR A 144 -14.32 -13.97 -2.85
N TYR A 145 -13.69 -14.57 -1.82
CA TYR A 145 -12.71 -15.62 -2.02
C TYR A 145 -13.32 -16.88 -2.63
N ARG A 146 -14.53 -17.25 -2.21
CA ARG A 146 -15.29 -18.34 -2.84
C ARG A 146 -15.59 -18.05 -4.30
N GLN A 147 -16.03 -16.83 -4.62
CA GLN A 147 -16.28 -16.43 -6.01
C GLN A 147 -15.03 -16.61 -6.85
N LEU A 148 -13.88 -16.12 -6.38
CA LEU A 148 -12.61 -16.26 -7.10
C LEU A 148 -12.20 -17.71 -7.32
N ALA A 149 -12.27 -18.55 -6.28
CA ALA A 149 -11.94 -19.97 -6.40
C ALA A 149 -12.83 -20.65 -7.46
N ARG A 150 -14.14 -20.34 -7.48
CA ARG A 150 -15.08 -20.88 -8.47
C ARG A 150 -14.81 -20.37 -9.89
N GLU A 151 -14.59 -19.07 -10.07
CA GLU A 151 -14.40 -18.45 -11.39
C GLU A 151 -13.05 -18.82 -12.02
N THR A 152 -12.01 -18.98 -11.20
CA THR A 152 -10.65 -19.30 -11.68
C THR A 152 -10.40 -20.81 -11.78
N GLY A 153 -11.14 -21.64 -11.04
CA GLY A 153 -10.88 -23.07 -10.91
C GLY A 153 -9.61 -23.41 -10.12
N LEU A 154 -8.95 -22.42 -9.51
CA LEU A 154 -7.73 -22.60 -8.72
C LEU A 154 -8.08 -23.07 -7.31
N ARG A 155 -7.20 -23.89 -6.71
CA ARG A 155 -7.34 -24.37 -5.34
C ARG A 155 -7.00 -23.26 -4.33
N PRO A 156 -7.90 -22.88 -3.42
CA PRO A 156 -7.65 -21.80 -2.47
C PRO A 156 -6.61 -22.19 -1.42
N VAL A 157 -5.67 -21.29 -1.16
CA VAL A 157 -4.72 -21.36 -0.04
C VAL A 157 -4.91 -20.12 0.82
N LEU A 158 -5.48 -20.28 2.02
CA LEU A 158 -5.61 -19.19 2.98
C LEU A 158 -4.26 -18.97 3.65
N PHE A 159 -3.72 -17.77 3.51
CA PHE A 159 -2.39 -17.44 4.00
C PHE A 159 -2.34 -16.12 4.78
N GLY A 160 -1.68 -16.13 5.94
CA GLY A 160 -1.33 -14.93 6.69
C GLY A 160 -1.81 -14.98 8.14
N GLN A 161 -2.58 -13.97 8.54
CA GLN A 161 -3.07 -13.81 9.92
C GLN A 161 -4.30 -14.69 10.14
N ILE A 162 -4.06 -16.00 10.31
CA ILE A 162 -5.09 -17.01 10.55
C ILE A 162 -4.87 -17.58 11.95
N GLU A 163 -5.64 -17.08 12.89
CA GLU A 163 -5.53 -17.38 14.31
C GLU A 163 -6.82 -18.03 14.85
N ASP A 164 -6.88 -18.27 16.16
CA ASP A 164 -8.11 -18.71 16.83
C ASP A 164 -9.06 -17.52 17.07
N ASP A 165 -9.61 -16.98 15.97
CA ASP A 165 -10.51 -15.84 15.96
C ASP A 165 -11.78 -16.11 15.15
N TRP A 166 -12.78 -15.23 15.28
CA TRP A 166 -14.08 -15.42 14.63
C TRP A 166 -14.00 -15.33 13.10
N TYR A 167 -13.10 -14.52 12.55
CA TYR A 167 -12.98 -14.30 11.11
C TYR A 167 -12.24 -15.46 10.45
N SER A 168 -11.19 -15.96 11.09
CA SER A 168 -10.50 -17.18 10.69
C SER A 168 -11.46 -18.38 10.68
N ARG A 169 -12.31 -18.54 11.69
CA ARG A 169 -13.37 -19.56 11.70
C ARG A 169 -14.35 -19.39 10.54
N LEU A 170 -14.84 -18.17 10.33
CA LEU A 170 -15.74 -17.85 9.21
C LEU A 170 -15.11 -18.18 7.84
N LEU A 171 -13.81 -17.93 7.66
CA LEU A 171 -13.09 -18.27 6.42
C LEU A 171 -12.98 -19.78 6.22
N MET A 172 -12.64 -20.53 7.27
CA MET A 172 -12.52 -21.98 7.23
C MET A 172 -13.88 -22.66 6.98
N GLU A 173 -14.96 -22.15 7.57
CA GLU A 173 -16.32 -22.62 7.31
C GLU A 173 -16.76 -22.33 5.87
N ALA A 174 -16.41 -21.16 5.33
CA ALA A 174 -16.74 -20.78 3.96
C ALA A 174 -15.95 -21.57 2.90
N MET A 175 -14.74 -22.02 3.23
CA MET A 175 -13.82 -22.71 2.31
C MET A 175 -13.19 -23.92 3.00
N PRO A 176 -13.96 -24.98 3.30
CA PRO A 176 -13.48 -26.12 4.08
C PRO A 176 -12.36 -26.90 3.41
N ASP A 177 -12.30 -26.87 2.08
CA ASP A 177 -11.26 -27.54 1.28
C ASP A 177 -10.00 -26.68 1.07
N ALA A 178 -9.96 -25.45 1.61
CA ALA A 178 -8.80 -24.59 1.46
C ALA A 178 -7.63 -25.06 2.32
N ARG A 179 -6.43 -25.03 1.73
CA ARG A 179 -5.20 -25.24 2.50
C ARG A 179 -4.95 -24.01 3.36
N VAL A 180 -4.62 -24.21 4.63
CA VAL A 180 -4.32 -23.13 5.58
C VAL A 180 -2.82 -23.05 5.84
N VAL A 181 -2.24 -21.87 5.63
CA VAL A 181 -0.83 -21.58 5.89
C VAL A 181 -0.73 -20.37 6.80
N ARG A 182 -0.23 -20.57 8.03
CA ARG A 182 -0.07 -19.48 9.00
C ARG A 182 1.15 -18.62 8.69
N SER A 183 1.15 -17.40 9.22
CA SER A 183 2.29 -16.49 9.20
C SER A 183 3.55 -17.17 9.76
N GLN A 184 4.68 -16.95 9.10
CA GLN A 184 6.01 -17.43 9.50
C GLN A 184 6.97 -16.26 9.79
N GLY A 185 6.41 -15.09 10.05
CA GLY A 185 7.16 -13.86 10.29
C GLY A 185 7.26 -12.97 9.05
N VAL A 186 7.54 -11.69 9.29
CA VAL A 186 7.33 -10.61 8.32
C VAL A 186 8.07 -10.82 7.00
N LEU A 187 9.33 -11.25 7.02
CA LEU A 187 10.13 -11.44 5.80
C LEU A 187 9.70 -12.67 5.00
N ALA A 188 9.48 -13.80 5.68
CA ALA A 188 8.99 -15.03 5.05
C ALA A 188 7.60 -14.81 4.45
N ASP A 189 6.73 -14.09 5.14
CA ASP A 189 5.40 -13.77 4.64
C ASP A 189 5.43 -12.86 3.41
N PHE A 190 6.35 -11.88 3.40
CA PHE A 190 6.54 -11.00 2.26
C PHE A 190 7.02 -11.79 1.04
N GLU A 191 8.00 -12.68 1.22
CA GLU A 191 8.52 -13.54 0.15
C GLU A 191 7.49 -14.55 -0.34
N ARG A 192 6.64 -15.09 0.54
CA ARG A 192 5.58 -16.01 0.14
C ARG A 192 4.53 -15.34 -0.75
N LEU A 193 4.09 -14.13 -0.39
CA LEU A 193 3.21 -13.35 -1.25
C LEU A 193 3.88 -12.99 -2.57
N ARG A 194 5.17 -12.67 -2.52
CA ARG A 194 5.95 -12.30 -3.70
C ARG A 194 6.21 -13.48 -4.64
N SER A 195 6.27 -14.71 -4.13
CA SER A 195 6.53 -15.90 -4.94
C SER A 195 5.26 -16.50 -5.58
N ALA A 196 4.07 -16.04 -5.17
CA ALA A 196 2.81 -16.57 -5.65
C ALA A 196 2.55 -16.24 -7.12
N ARG A 197 2.16 -17.26 -7.89
CA ARG A 197 1.79 -17.11 -9.31
C ARG A 197 0.41 -16.48 -9.48
N HIS A 198 -0.55 -16.92 -8.66
CA HIS A 198 -1.90 -16.37 -8.59
C HIS A 198 -2.20 -15.98 -7.15
N VAL A 199 -2.53 -14.70 -6.94
CA VAL A 199 -2.62 -14.14 -5.59
C VAL A 199 -3.81 -13.21 -5.45
N VAL A 200 -4.47 -13.28 -4.29
CA VAL A 200 -5.50 -12.33 -3.86
C VAL A 200 -4.91 -11.45 -2.76
N THR A 201 -4.95 -10.13 -2.96
CA THR A 201 -4.46 -9.18 -1.96
C THR A 201 -5.54 -8.93 -0.90
N SER A 202 -5.16 -8.92 0.38
CA SER A 202 -5.97 -8.27 1.42
C SER A 202 -5.93 -6.75 1.25
N VAL A 203 -6.84 -6.04 1.92
CA VAL A 203 -6.66 -4.59 2.14
C VAL A 203 -5.48 -4.44 3.09
N SER A 204 -4.29 -4.20 2.56
CA SER A 204 -3.04 -4.13 3.32
C SER A 204 -1.93 -3.55 2.45
N SER A 205 -1.24 -2.51 2.92
CA SER A 205 -0.07 -1.95 2.21
C SER A 205 1.06 -2.98 2.08
N PHE A 206 1.20 -3.88 3.06
CA PHE A 206 2.17 -4.98 3.02
C PHE A 206 1.84 -5.98 1.91
N ALA A 207 0.59 -6.46 1.85
CA ALA A 207 0.19 -7.43 0.82
C ALA A 207 0.20 -6.80 -0.58
N TRP A 208 -0.23 -5.55 -0.68
CA TRP A 208 -0.15 -4.79 -1.91
C TRP A 208 1.29 -4.65 -2.40
N LEU A 209 2.24 -4.28 -1.53
CA LEU A 209 3.65 -4.15 -1.93
C LEU A 209 4.29 -5.47 -2.34
N ALA A 210 4.06 -6.53 -1.57
CA ALA A 210 4.64 -7.85 -1.87
C ALA A 210 4.18 -8.35 -3.25
N THR A 211 2.91 -8.14 -3.59
CA THR A 211 2.35 -8.52 -4.90
C THR A 211 2.71 -7.54 -6.01
N TRP A 212 2.85 -6.25 -5.73
CA TRP A 212 3.26 -5.28 -6.74
C TRP A 212 4.71 -5.49 -7.19
N LEU A 213 5.59 -5.89 -6.27
CA LEU A 213 7.00 -6.23 -6.52
C LEU A 213 7.23 -7.68 -6.97
N SER A 214 6.18 -8.50 -7.12
CA SER A 214 6.28 -9.90 -7.54
C SER A 214 6.42 -10.05 -9.05
N ASP A 215 6.58 -11.31 -9.47
CA ASP A 215 6.43 -11.76 -10.86
C ASP A 215 5.12 -12.56 -11.06
N ALA A 216 4.11 -12.31 -10.22
CA ALA A 216 2.82 -12.99 -10.30
C ALA A 216 2.21 -12.87 -11.71
N GLN A 217 1.50 -13.90 -12.17
CA GLN A 217 0.74 -13.84 -13.41
C GLN A 217 -0.58 -13.12 -13.22
N THR A 218 -1.26 -13.35 -12.10
CA THR A 218 -2.56 -12.74 -11.79
C THR A 218 -2.60 -12.24 -10.36
N ILE A 219 -3.03 -10.99 -10.18
CA ILE A 219 -3.21 -10.35 -8.88
C ILE A 219 -4.68 -9.90 -8.78
N HIS A 220 -5.46 -10.56 -7.95
CA HIS A 220 -6.86 -10.22 -7.68
C HIS A 220 -6.94 -9.22 -6.53
N VAL A 221 -7.48 -8.04 -6.80
CA VAL A 221 -7.55 -6.94 -5.85
C VAL A 221 -9.00 -6.60 -5.52
N PRO A 222 -9.42 -6.72 -4.24
CA PRO A 222 -10.68 -6.17 -3.81
C PRO A 222 -10.57 -4.64 -3.75
N VAL A 223 -11.38 -3.92 -4.54
CA VAL A 223 -11.47 -2.45 -4.52
C VAL A 223 -12.30 -2.05 -3.30
N LEU A 224 -11.73 -2.23 -2.11
CA LEU A 224 -12.39 -2.12 -0.80
C LEU A 224 -11.55 -1.28 0.17
N GLY A 225 -12.21 -0.49 1.03
CA GLY A 225 -11.56 0.28 2.08
C GLY A 225 -10.49 1.24 1.54
N LEU A 226 -9.27 1.13 2.07
CA LEU A 226 -8.10 1.90 1.60
C LEU A 226 -7.81 1.75 0.10
N LEU A 227 -8.16 0.60 -0.50
CA LEU A 227 -7.95 0.33 -1.93
C LEU A 227 -9.13 0.77 -2.79
N ASN A 228 -10.18 1.37 -2.21
CA ASN A 228 -11.34 1.89 -2.93
C ASN A 228 -11.24 3.42 -3.08
N PRO A 229 -10.94 3.96 -4.28
CA PRO A 229 -10.88 5.41 -4.49
C PRO A 229 -12.23 6.12 -4.28
N ALA A 230 -13.36 5.39 -4.24
CA ALA A 230 -14.63 5.98 -3.84
C ALA A 230 -14.70 6.31 -2.34
N GLN A 231 -14.02 5.50 -1.52
CA GLN A 231 -13.98 5.59 -0.07
C GLN A 231 -12.79 6.43 0.41
N ARG A 232 -11.60 6.20 -0.16
CA ARG A 232 -10.36 6.91 0.13
C ARG A 232 -9.82 7.60 -1.12
N PRO A 233 -10.41 8.73 -1.54
CA PRO A 233 -10.00 9.40 -2.78
C PRO A 233 -8.61 10.04 -2.71
N ASP A 234 -8.06 10.17 -1.51
CA ASP A 234 -6.71 10.62 -1.24
C ASP A 234 -5.64 9.55 -1.51
N VAL A 235 -6.05 8.28 -1.55
CA VAL A 235 -5.21 7.11 -1.83
C VAL A 235 -5.42 6.61 -3.25
N ASP A 236 -4.32 6.24 -3.90
CA ASP A 236 -4.31 5.62 -5.21
C ASP A 236 -3.26 4.50 -5.23
N LEU A 237 -3.72 3.27 -5.10
CA LEU A 237 -2.91 2.05 -5.13
C LEU A 237 -3.48 1.05 -6.15
N LEU A 238 -4.07 1.54 -7.24
CA LEU A 238 -4.60 0.69 -8.32
C LEU A 238 -3.68 0.81 -9.55
N PRO A 239 -2.79 -0.15 -9.83
CA PRO A 239 -1.90 -0.13 -10.99
C PRO A 239 -2.68 -0.33 -12.30
N LEU A 240 -3.33 0.74 -12.78
CA LEU A 240 -4.27 0.71 -13.89
C LEU A 240 -3.69 0.09 -15.16
N TYR A 241 -2.41 0.30 -15.42
CA TYR A 241 -1.74 -0.17 -16.64
C TYR A 241 -1.00 -1.51 -16.47
N ASP A 242 -1.02 -2.09 -15.27
CA ASP A 242 -0.40 -3.39 -15.03
C ASP A 242 -1.37 -4.51 -15.45
N PRO A 243 -1.04 -5.32 -16.48
CA PRO A 243 -1.93 -6.34 -17.02
C PRO A 243 -2.14 -7.52 -16.07
N ARG A 244 -1.34 -7.67 -15.00
CA ARG A 244 -1.50 -8.73 -14.00
C ARG A 244 -2.72 -8.51 -13.11
N TYR A 245 -3.10 -7.24 -12.92
CA TYR A 245 -4.14 -6.87 -11.97
C TYR A 245 -5.56 -7.16 -12.49
N ARG A 246 -6.41 -7.68 -11.60
CA ARG A 246 -7.84 -7.88 -11.79
C ARG A 246 -8.55 -7.22 -10.62
N PHE A 247 -9.36 -6.21 -10.89
CA PHE A 247 -9.99 -5.37 -9.87
C PHE A 247 -11.45 -5.76 -9.68
N TYR A 248 -11.86 -6.03 -8.45
CA TYR A 248 -13.22 -6.45 -8.15
C TYR A 248 -13.94 -5.36 -7.38
N ARG A 249 -15.13 -4.99 -7.85
CA ARG A 249 -15.90 -3.87 -7.28
C ARG A 249 -16.49 -4.25 -5.94
N PHE A 250 -16.25 -3.40 -4.93
CA PHE A 250 -16.96 -3.43 -3.66
C PHE A 250 -17.75 -2.14 -3.44
N PRO A 251 -18.89 -2.20 -2.72
CA PRO A 251 -19.52 -1.00 -2.20
C PRO A 251 -18.60 -0.30 -1.19
N VAL A 252 -18.78 1.01 -1.03
CA VAL A 252 -18.19 1.73 0.11
C VAL A 252 -18.76 1.14 1.39
N ARG A 253 -17.90 0.78 2.33
CA ARG A 253 -18.29 0.14 3.58
C ARG A 253 -17.46 0.69 4.73
N LEU A 254 -18.12 1.29 5.71
CA LEU A 254 -17.50 1.64 6.98
C LEU A 254 -17.48 0.40 7.88
N TRP A 255 -16.39 0.22 8.62
CA TRP A 255 -16.15 -0.90 9.52
C TRP A 255 -16.07 -0.39 10.95
N ASN A 256 -17.01 -0.82 11.79
CA ASN A 256 -17.05 -0.47 13.21
C ASN A 256 -16.77 -1.67 14.12
N GLY A 257 -16.51 -2.84 13.55
CA GLY A 257 -16.28 -4.10 14.27
C GLY A 257 -17.48 -4.57 15.07
N GLN A 258 -18.69 -4.10 14.74
CA GLN A 258 -19.91 -4.46 15.45
C GLN A 258 -20.54 -5.73 14.85
N GLN A 259 -21.47 -6.35 15.57
CA GLN A 259 -22.11 -7.58 15.12
C GLN A 259 -22.77 -7.44 13.73
N GLU A 260 -23.37 -6.28 13.43
CA GLU A 260 -23.94 -6.03 12.10
C GLU A 260 -22.89 -6.07 10.98
N ASP A 261 -21.68 -5.56 11.26
CA ASP A 261 -20.57 -5.63 10.31
C ASP A 261 -20.12 -7.09 10.10
N VAL A 262 -20.06 -7.86 11.18
CA VAL A 262 -19.70 -9.29 11.17
C VAL A 262 -20.74 -10.11 10.41
N ASP A 263 -22.03 -9.89 10.67
CA ASP A 263 -23.13 -10.54 9.97
C ASP A 263 -23.10 -10.20 8.47
N GLY A 264 -22.74 -8.95 8.14
CA GLY A 264 -22.54 -8.50 6.77
C GLY A 264 -21.45 -9.26 6.01
N LEU A 265 -20.38 -9.73 6.68
CA LEU A 265 -19.33 -10.54 6.04
C LEU A 265 -19.81 -11.93 5.64
N SER A 266 -20.78 -12.47 6.38
CA SER A 266 -21.30 -13.82 6.16
C SER A 266 -22.30 -13.90 5.02
N ARG A 267 -22.82 -12.75 4.55
CA ARG A 267 -23.80 -12.68 3.47
C ARG A 267 -23.16 -13.06 2.14
N GLU A 268 -23.89 -13.85 1.35
CA GLU A 268 -23.53 -14.06 -0.05
C GLU A 268 -23.67 -12.76 -0.83
N ALA A 269 -22.68 -12.48 -1.67
CA ALA A 269 -22.65 -11.32 -2.54
C ALA A 269 -21.80 -11.65 -3.77
N HIS A 270 -22.12 -10.99 -4.87
CA HIS A 270 -21.32 -11.03 -6.09
C HIS A 270 -20.51 -9.75 -6.24
N TYR A 271 -19.21 -9.89 -6.48
CA TYR A 271 -18.26 -8.80 -6.66
C TYR A 271 -17.83 -8.78 -8.12
N PRO A 272 -18.39 -7.91 -8.98
CA PRO A 272 -18.10 -7.96 -10.40
C PRO A 272 -16.66 -7.52 -10.70
N LEU A 273 -16.03 -8.21 -11.64
CA LEU A 273 -14.76 -7.79 -12.23
C LEU A 273 -14.95 -6.45 -12.96
N MET A 274 -14.08 -5.49 -12.68
CA MET A 274 -14.11 -4.17 -13.28
C MET A 274 -13.30 -4.17 -14.59
N THR A 275 -13.83 -3.48 -15.59
CA THR A 275 -13.06 -3.14 -16.79
C THR A 275 -12.02 -2.06 -16.47
N ARG A 276 -11.00 -1.93 -17.32
CA ARG A 276 -9.99 -0.87 -17.16
C ARG A 276 -10.61 0.52 -17.24
N ASP A 277 -11.63 0.71 -18.08
CA ASP A 277 -12.33 2.00 -18.21
C ASP A 277 -13.10 2.35 -16.94
N GLU A 278 -13.73 1.37 -16.29
CA GLU A 278 -14.41 1.58 -15.01
C GLU A 278 -13.43 1.97 -13.91
N VAL A 279 -12.27 1.31 -13.83
CA VAL A 279 -11.22 1.67 -12.87
C VAL A 279 -10.65 3.06 -13.17
N ALA A 280 -10.40 3.37 -14.44
CA ALA A 280 -9.90 4.68 -14.86
C ALA A 280 -10.91 5.81 -14.54
N ALA A 281 -12.20 5.57 -14.76
CA ALA A 281 -13.26 6.51 -14.39
C ALA A 281 -13.31 6.74 -12.88
N LEU A 282 -13.20 5.68 -12.09
CA LEU A 282 -13.16 5.75 -10.63
C LEU A 282 -11.96 6.58 -10.13
N LEU A 283 -10.76 6.34 -10.69
CA LEU A 283 -9.56 7.11 -10.36
C LEU A 283 -9.68 8.59 -10.76
N ARG A 284 -10.25 8.89 -11.94
CA ARG A 284 -10.52 10.29 -12.36
C ARG A 284 -11.49 10.99 -11.40
N GLN A 285 -12.55 10.32 -10.97
CA GLN A 285 -13.51 10.87 -10.02
C GLN A 285 -12.87 11.13 -8.65
N ALA A 286 -12.02 10.23 -8.17
CA ALA A 286 -11.25 10.42 -6.93
C ALA A 286 -10.28 11.60 -7.03
N ALA A 287 -9.56 11.72 -8.16
CA ALA A 287 -8.66 12.84 -8.43
C ALA A 287 -9.41 14.19 -8.50
N SER A 288 -10.62 14.21 -9.06
CA SER A 288 -11.46 15.41 -9.07
C SER A 288 -11.87 15.82 -7.66
N ARG A 289 -12.28 14.86 -6.82
CA ARG A 289 -12.70 15.10 -5.42
C ARG A 289 -11.59 15.68 -4.55
N THR A 290 -10.34 15.29 -4.80
CA THR A 290 -9.17 15.75 -4.01
C THR A 290 -8.46 16.95 -4.63
N ARG A 291 -8.94 17.51 -5.75
CA ARG A 291 -8.24 18.59 -6.47
C ARG A 291 -8.00 19.83 -5.61
N ALA A 292 -9.03 20.30 -4.90
CA ALA A 292 -8.92 21.50 -4.06
C ALA A 292 -7.93 21.29 -2.91
N GLU A 293 -8.05 20.15 -2.21
CA GLU A 293 -7.16 19.79 -1.11
C GLU A 293 -5.70 19.66 -1.58
N ARG A 294 -5.46 19.05 -2.74
CA ARG A 294 -4.11 18.97 -3.33
C ARG A 294 -3.50 20.34 -3.60
N LEU A 295 -4.29 21.27 -4.14
CA LEU A 295 -3.84 22.65 -4.37
C LEU A 295 -3.53 23.36 -3.05
N GLU A 296 -4.37 23.15 -2.03
CA GLU A 296 -4.15 23.71 -0.69
C GLU A 296 -2.87 23.15 -0.05
N VAL A 297 -2.63 21.84 -0.12
CA VAL A 297 -1.41 21.19 0.38
C VAL A 297 -0.17 21.70 -0.36
N ALA A 298 -0.23 21.85 -1.68
CA ALA A 298 0.86 22.40 -2.47
C ALA A 298 1.17 23.86 -2.09
N ALA A 299 0.13 24.70 -1.97
CA ALA A 299 0.27 26.09 -1.55
C ALA A 299 0.86 26.21 -0.13
N LYS A 300 0.37 25.42 0.83
CA LYS A 300 0.92 25.36 2.19
C LYS A 300 2.39 24.94 2.20
N THR A 301 2.75 23.95 1.40
CA THR A 301 4.15 23.48 1.25
C THR A 301 5.05 24.61 0.72
N MET A 302 4.61 25.32 -0.32
CA MET A 302 5.33 26.47 -0.88
C MET A 302 5.50 27.59 0.14
N VAL A 303 4.42 28.02 0.82
CA VAL A 303 4.46 29.09 1.82
C VAL A 303 5.41 28.73 2.97
N LYS A 304 5.35 27.49 3.48
CA LYS A 304 6.27 27.03 4.53
C LYS A 304 7.72 27.04 4.06
N GLY A 305 7.99 26.65 2.82
CA GLY A 305 9.33 26.70 2.24
C GLY A 305 9.88 28.14 2.14
N LEU A 306 9.06 29.08 1.64
CA LEU A 306 9.42 30.50 1.57
C LEU A 306 9.68 31.10 2.96
N LEU A 307 8.82 30.82 3.94
CA LEU A 307 9.02 31.27 5.32
C LEU A 307 10.28 30.67 5.96
N GLY A 308 10.59 29.41 5.64
CA GLY A 308 11.81 28.75 6.10
C GLY A 308 13.08 29.44 5.57
N ARG A 309 13.06 29.87 4.30
CA ARG A 309 14.16 30.65 3.69
C ARG A 309 14.38 32.03 4.32
N LEU A 310 13.31 32.70 4.74
CA LEU A 310 13.43 34.03 5.34
C LEU A 310 13.99 34.00 6.77
N ARG A 311 14.01 32.83 7.41
CA ARG A 311 14.36 32.64 8.83
C ARG A 311 15.71 31.95 9.06
N GLY A 312 16.39 31.48 8.02
CA GLY A 312 17.69 30.80 8.10
C GLY A 312 18.65 31.31 7.06
#